data_AF-A0A9W2UXY9-F1
#
_entry.id   AF-A0A9W2UXY9-F1
#
_cell.length_a   1.000
_cell.length_b   1.000
_cell.length_c   1.000
_cell.angle_alpha   90.00
_cell.angle_beta   90.00
_cell.angle_gamma   90.00
#
_symmetry.space_group_name_H-M   'P 1'
#
loop_
_entity.id
_entity.type
_entity.pdbx_description
1 polymer ?
#
loop_
_entity_poly.entity_id
_entity_poly.type
_entity_poly.pdbx_seq_one_letter_code
_entity_poly.pdbx_strand_id
1 'polypeptide(L)'
;MALPPRTEKMTVDLDWPSVYPVAAPFKPSAVPLPVRMGYPVKRGVPMAKEGNLELLKIPNFLHLTPVAIKKHCEALKDFCTEWPAALDSDEKCEKHFPIEIDTADYVSAGPSIRNPKARVVTLRVKLSSLNLDDHAKKKLIKLVGERYCKTTDVLTIRTDRCPLKRQNYDYAIYLLTVLYHESWKTEEWEKEKTEADMEEYIWKNSPSEKNILETLLQIKAAEKNLEVNKEELLGTKEVEDYKKCVVSLKNEGDNEETLSQYKESVKKLLKLM
;
A
#
# COMPACT_ATOMS: atom_id res chain seq x y z
N MET A 1 41.46 -32.99 -41.22
CA MET A 1 42.01 -31.66 -40.84
C MET A 1 40.86 -30.79 -40.37
N ALA A 2 41.02 -30.07 -39.26
CA ALA A 2 40.04 -29.08 -38.82
C ALA A 2 40.14 -27.83 -39.70
N LEU A 3 38.99 -27.22 -40.04
CA LEU A 3 38.94 -25.97 -40.77
C LEU A 3 39.32 -24.79 -39.86
N PRO A 4 39.87 -23.68 -40.41
CA PRO A 4 40.17 -22.49 -39.62
C PRO A 4 38.90 -21.87 -39.01
N PRO A 5 39.00 -21.19 -37.85
CA PRO A 5 37.86 -20.55 -37.20
C PRO A 5 37.30 -19.43 -38.07
N ARG A 6 35.97 -19.25 -38.04
CA ARG A 6 35.30 -18.23 -38.86
C ARG A 6 35.70 -16.80 -38.50
N THR A 7 36.32 -16.57 -37.34
CA THR A 7 36.85 -15.27 -36.91
C THR A 7 37.88 -14.70 -37.88
N GLU A 8 38.62 -15.54 -38.60
CA GLU A 8 39.60 -15.08 -39.62
C GLU A 8 38.93 -14.44 -40.85
N LYS A 9 37.64 -14.74 -41.08
CA LYS A 9 36.86 -14.22 -42.21
C LYS A 9 35.96 -13.04 -41.82
N MET A 10 35.96 -12.64 -40.55
CA MET A 10 35.11 -11.56 -40.06
C MET A 10 35.74 -10.20 -40.35
N THR A 11 34.96 -9.27 -40.88
CA THR A 11 35.33 -7.87 -41.02
C THR A 11 35.11 -7.12 -39.69
N VAL A 12 35.80 -6.00 -39.50
CA VAL A 12 35.67 -5.17 -38.28
C VAL A 12 34.28 -4.52 -38.21
N ASP A 13 33.73 -4.10 -39.35
CA ASP A 13 32.42 -3.42 -39.46
C ASP A 13 31.23 -4.39 -39.62
N LEU A 14 31.40 -5.65 -39.22
CA LEU A 14 30.36 -6.67 -39.34
C LEU A 14 29.18 -6.40 -38.39
N ASP A 15 27.97 -6.73 -38.84
CA ASP A 15 26.77 -6.73 -38.00
C ASP A 15 26.81 -7.85 -36.95
N TRP A 16 27.31 -7.53 -35.76
CA TRP A 16 27.41 -8.46 -34.64
C TRP A 16 26.09 -9.16 -34.25
N PRO A 17 24.93 -8.48 -34.18
CA PRO A 17 23.64 -9.13 -33.96
C PRO A 17 23.36 -10.32 -34.89
N SER A 18 23.79 -10.26 -36.15
CA SER A 18 23.66 -11.38 -37.09
C SER A 18 24.56 -12.57 -36.74
N VAL A 19 25.70 -12.31 -36.10
CA VAL A 19 26.68 -13.32 -35.67
C VAL A 19 26.22 -14.08 -34.43
N TYR A 20 25.50 -13.41 -33.54
CA TYR A 20 25.06 -13.91 -32.24
C TYR A 20 23.60 -13.45 -31.93
N PRO A 21 22.60 -13.98 -32.66
CA PRO A 21 21.24 -13.44 -32.60
C PRO A 21 20.46 -13.78 -31.32
N VAL A 22 20.79 -14.91 -30.68
CA VAL A 22 20.07 -15.45 -29.50
C VAL A 22 21.05 -15.92 -28.44
N ALA A 23 20.54 -16.20 -27.24
CA ALA A 23 21.31 -16.81 -26.16
C ALA A 23 21.94 -18.13 -26.63
N ALA A 24 23.25 -18.24 -26.50
CA ALA A 24 24.01 -19.40 -26.93
C ALA A 24 25.24 -19.61 -26.01
N PRO A 25 25.83 -20.82 -25.99
CA PRO A 25 27.09 -21.05 -25.31
C PRO A 25 28.22 -20.27 -25.99
N PHE A 26 29.25 -19.93 -25.20
CA PHE A 26 30.43 -19.27 -25.74
C PHE A 26 31.13 -20.16 -26.78
N LYS A 27 31.22 -19.67 -28.02
CA LYS A 27 31.83 -20.37 -29.15
C LYS A 27 33.15 -19.67 -29.52
N PRO A 28 34.32 -20.19 -29.12
CA PRO A 28 35.61 -19.51 -29.34
C PRO A 28 35.93 -19.30 -30.82
N SER A 29 35.48 -20.21 -31.69
CA SER A 29 35.62 -20.13 -33.15
C SER A 29 34.76 -19.05 -33.82
N ALA A 30 33.82 -18.46 -33.08
CA ALA A 30 32.84 -17.50 -33.55
C ALA A 30 33.00 -16.10 -32.94
N VAL A 31 33.71 -15.98 -31.81
CA VAL A 31 33.90 -14.72 -31.10
C VAL A 31 35.27 -14.14 -31.48
N PRO A 32 35.35 -13.02 -32.23
CA PRO A 32 36.60 -12.45 -32.74
C PRO A 32 37.35 -11.62 -31.69
N LEU A 33 37.20 -11.96 -30.41
CA LEU A 33 37.88 -11.30 -29.30
C LEU A 33 38.94 -12.24 -28.71
N PRO A 34 40.16 -11.76 -28.40
CA PRO A 34 41.22 -12.55 -27.76
C PRO A 34 41.03 -12.60 -26.23
N VAL A 35 39.84 -13.01 -25.78
CA VAL A 35 39.50 -13.11 -24.36
C VAL A 35 40.29 -14.25 -23.69
N ARG A 36 40.76 -14.01 -22.47
CA ARG A 36 41.44 -15.00 -21.63
C ARG A 36 40.79 -15.05 -20.26
N MET A 37 40.73 -16.23 -19.64
CA MET A 37 40.11 -16.42 -18.33
C MET A 37 40.78 -17.58 -17.58
N GLY A 38 40.84 -17.49 -16.26
CA GLY A 38 41.43 -18.50 -15.38
C GLY A 38 42.62 -17.94 -14.59
N TYR A 39 42.87 -18.52 -13.41
CA TYR A 39 43.96 -18.07 -12.54
C TYR A 39 45.32 -18.38 -13.20
N PRO A 40 46.21 -17.39 -13.35
CA PRO A 40 47.51 -17.62 -13.97
C PRO A 40 48.42 -18.45 -13.04
N VAL A 41 49.22 -19.34 -13.62
CA VAL A 41 50.33 -19.96 -12.90
C VAL A 41 51.41 -18.93 -12.56
N LYS A 42 52.31 -19.22 -11.61
CA LYS A 42 53.43 -18.32 -11.28
C LYS A 42 54.23 -18.00 -12.56
N ARG A 43 54.39 -16.71 -12.86
CA ARG A 43 55.02 -16.21 -14.11
C ARG A 43 54.31 -16.64 -15.41
N GLY A 44 53.02 -16.97 -15.35
CA GLY A 44 52.19 -17.35 -16.50
C GLY A 44 51.11 -16.33 -16.85
N VAL A 45 50.37 -16.62 -17.92
CA VAL A 45 49.21 -15.84 -18.39
C VAL A 45 47.92 -16.65 -18.19
N PRO A 46 46.76 -15.99 -18.07
CA PRO A 46 45.47 -16.67 -18.08
C PRO A 46 45.27 -17.51 -19.36
N MET A 47 44.52 -18.61 -19.23
CA MET A 47 44.24 -19.52 -20.33
C MET A 47 43.51 -18.80 -21.46
N ALA A 48 43.85 -19.15 -22.70
CA ALA A 48 43.19 -18.63 -23.90
C ALA A 48 41.71 -19.06 -23.97
N LYS A 49 40.99 -18.66 -25.02
CA LYS A 49 39.56 -18.98 -25.16
C LYS A 49 39.31 -20.38 -25.70
N GLU A 50 40.26 -20.95 -26.42
CA GLU A 50 40.17 -22.28 -27.02
C GLU A 50 40.21 -23.35 -25.91
N GLY A 51 39.13 -24.13 -25.79
CA GLY A 51 39.02 -25.20 -24.78
C GLY A 51 38.80 -24.72 -23.34
N ASN A 52 38.54 -23.42 -23.11
CA ASN A 52 38.41 -22.87 -21.77
C ASN A 52 37.00 -23.08 -21.21
N LEU A 53 36.88 -24.00 -20.25
CA LEU A 53 35.61 -24.36 -19.62
C LEU A 53 35.03 -23.23 -18.76
N GLU A 54 35.88 -22.36 -18.18
CA GLU A 54 35.39 -21.23 -17.36
C GLU A 54 34.59 -20.24 -18.20
N LEU A 55 35.00 -20.01 -19.45
CA LEU A 55 34.23 -19.17 -20.39
C LEU A 55 32.90 -19.79 -20.82
N LEU A 56 32.76 -21.12 -20.76
CA LEU A 56 31.52 -21.81 -21.10
C LEU A 56 30.47 -21.72 -19.98
N LYS A 57 30.92 -21.63 -18.72
CA LYS A 57 30.05 -21.50 -17.54
C LYS A 57 29.38 -20.13 -17.44
N ILE A 58 29.99 -19.09 -18.02
CA ILE A 58 29.48 -17.72 -17.94
C ILE A 58 28.20 -17.59 -18.78
N PRO A 59 27.08 -17.10 -18.20
CA PRO A 59 25.93 -16.64 -18.98
C PRO A 59 26.33 -15.36 -19.71
N ASN A 60 26.77 -15.50 -20.96
CA ASN A 60 27.26 -14.36 -21.74
C ASN A 60 26.10 -13.51 -22.29
N PHE A 61 26.38 -12.22 -22.50
CA PHE A 61 25.42 -11.23 -23.01
C PHE A 61 25.72 -10.84 -24.46
N LEU A 62 26.41 -11.70 -25.22
CA LEU A 62 26.87 -11.39 -26.58
C LEU A 62 25.70 -11.15 -27.56
N HIS A 63 24.51 -11.67 -27.28
CA HIS A 63 23.30 -11.42 -28.06
C HIS A 63 22.54 -10.15 -27.62
N LEU A 64 22.86 -9.57 -26.46
CA LEU A 64 22.23 -8.39 -25.88
C LEU A 64 23.16 -7.18 -25.91
N THR A 65 23.86 -6.99 -27.03
CA THR A 65 24.68 -5.78 -27.23
C THR A 65 23.80 -4.53 -27.38
N PRO A 66 24.32 -3.32 -27.09
CA PRO A 66 23.54 -2.09 -27.24
C PRO A 66 22.96 -1.89 -28.65
N VAL A 67 23.68 -2.32 -29.69
CA VAL A 67 23.21 -2.27 -31.10
C VAL A 67 22.01 -3.21 -31.29
N ALA A 68 22.09 -4.44 -30.77
CA ALA A 68 20.97 -5.39 -30.82
C ALA A 68 19.75 -4.86 -30.07
N ILE A 69 19.93 -4.34 -28.85
CA ILE A 69 18.84 -3.81 -28.01
C ILE A 69 18.11 -2.68 -28.73
N LYS A 70 18.84 -1.70 -29.30
CA LYS A 70 18.21 -0.60 -30.06
C LYS A 70 17.37 -1.12 -31.23
N LYS A 71 17.91 -2.06 -32.01
CA LYS A 71 17.20 -2.67 -33.16
C LYS A 71 15.98 -3.47 -32.72
N HIS A 72 16.09 -4.25 -31.63
CA HIS A 72 14.98 -5.01 -31.07
C HIS A 72 13.89 -4.09 -30.53
N CYS A 73 14.24 -3.08 -29.73
CA CYS A 73 13.27 -2.12 -29.19
C CYS A 73 12.56 -1.33 -30.28
N GLU A 74 13.25 -0.93 -31.36
CA GLU A 74 12.61 -0.25 -32.49
C GLU A 74 11.51 -1.11 -33.12
N ALA A 75 11.79 -2.39 -33.36
CA ALA A 75 10.80 -3.33 -33.90
C ALA A 75 9.67 -3.67 -32.90
N LEU A 76 9.90 -3.49 -31.60
CA LEU A 76 8.91 -3.75 -30.56
C LEU A 76 7.98 -2.55 -30.28
N LYS A 77 8.32 -1.34 -30.77
CA LYS A 77 7.49 -0.13 -30.55
C LYS A 77 6.07 -0.28 -31.07
N ASP A 78 5.88 -0.99 -32.18
CA ASP A 78 4.58 -1.21 -32.80
C ASP A 78 3.61 -2.00 -31.90
N PHE A 79 4.13 -2.71 -30.89
CA PHE A 79 3.32 -3.47 -29.92
C PHE A 79 2.97 -2.65 -28.66
N CYS A 80 3.61 -1.49 -28.47
CA CYS A 80 3.38 -0.63 -27.31
C CYS A 80 2.21 0.33 -27.56
N THR A 81 1.52 0.71 -26.49
CA THR A 81 0.50 1.77 -26.51
C THR A 81 0.97 2.95 -25.67
N GLU A 82 0.64 4.17 -26.09
CA GLU A 82 0.96 5.36 -25.32
C GLU A 82 0.26 5.37 -23.96
N TRP A 83 0.98 5.86 -22.93
CA TRP A 83 0.40 6.06 -21.60
C TRP A 83 -0.53 7.29 -21.61
N PRO A 84 -1.71 7.26 -20.96
CA PRO A 84 -2.62 8.39 -20.94
C PRO A 84 -2.00 9.65 -20.31
N ALA A 85 -1.81 10.72 -21.11
CA ALA A 85 -1.17 11.96 -20.66
C ALA A 85 -1.92 12.69 -19.53
N ALA A 86 -3.22 12.43 -19.35
CA ALA A 86 -4.01 13.00 -18.25
C ALA A 86 -3.61 12.45 -16.87
N LEU A 87 -3.00 11.25 -16.83
CA LEU A 87 -2.57 10.55 -15.63
C LEU A 87 -1.07 10.79 -15.40
N ASP A 88 -0.70 12.06 -15.18
CA ASP A 88 0.67 12.52 -14.97
C ASP A 88 1.16 12.39 -13.52
N SER A 89 0.25 12.18 -12.57
CA SER A 89 0.49 12.20 -11.14
C SER A 89 -0.37 11.16 -10.42
N ASP A 90 0.18 10.59 -9.35
CA ASP A 90 -0.49 9.54 -8.58
C ASP A 90 -1.81 10.03 -7.95
N GLU A 91 -1.89 11.30 -7.56
CA GLU A 91 -3.13 11.89 -7.04
C GLU A 91 -4.28 11.86 -8.06
N LYS A 92 -4.00 12.12 -9.34
CA LYS A 92 -5.00 12.01 -10.41
C LYS A 92 -5.36 10.55 -10.68
N CYS A 93 -4.38 9.64 -10.61
CA CYS A 93 -4.63 8.21 -10.72
C CYS A 93 -5.58 7.73 -9.61
N GLU A 94 -5.32 8.06 -8.35
CA GLU A 94 -6.18 7.69 -7.22
C GLU A 94 -7.59 8.28 -7.34
N LYS A 95 -7.72 9.51 -7.84
CA LYS A 95 -9.02 10.16 -8.03
C LYS A 95 -9.89 9.45 -9.08
N HIS A 96 -9.29 9.02 -10.19
CA HIS A 96 -10.02 8.36 -11.28
C HIS A 96 -10.12 6.84 -11.11
N PHE A 97 -9.13 6.23 -10.46
CA PHE A 97 -8.98 4.80 -10.25
C PHE A 97 -8.63 4.52 -8.78
N PRO A 98 -9.61 4.58 -7.87
CA PRO A 98 -9.36 4.48 -6.42
C PRO A 98 -9.06 3.05 -5.92
N ILE A 99 -9.18 2.04 -6.79
CA ILE A 99 -8.98 0.64 -6.45
C ILE A 99 -7.68 0.16 -7.09
N GLU A 100 -6.77 -0.33 -6.26
CA GLU A 100 -5.53 -0.97 -6.70
C GLU A 100 -5.64 -2.49 -6.55
N ILE A 101 -5.16 -3.22 -7.55
CA ILE A 101 -5.15 -4.68 -7.58
C ILE A 101 -3.72 -5.16 -7.74
N ASP A 102 -3.18 -5.80 -6.71
CA ASP A 102 -1.88 -6.45 -6.81
C ASP A 102 -2.03 -7.91 -7.21
N THR A 103 -1.22 -8.30 -8.18
CA THR A 103 -1.01 -9.71 -8.53
C THR A 103 0.48 -9.97 -8.70
N ALA A 104 0.91 -11.20 -8.40
CA ALA A 104 2.32 -11.58 -8.50
C ALA A 104 2.49 -12.74 -9.50
N ASP A 105 3.48 -12.60 -10.38
CA ASP A 105 3.90 -13.64 -11.33
C ASP A 105 5.36 -14.01 -11.09
N TYR A 106 5.67 -15.30 -11.22
CA TYR A 106 6.97 -15.87 -10.85
C TYR A 106 7.54 -16.66 -12.02
N VAL A 107 8.78 -16.35 -12.40
CA VAL A 107 9.50 -17.02 -13.49
C VAL A 107 10.68 -17.78 -12.89
N SER A 108 10.68 -19.10 -13.07
CA SER A 108 11.72 -20.01 -12.57
C SER A 108 12.19 -20.94 -13.69
N ALA A 109 13.46 -21.36 -13.65
CA ALA A 109 13.97 -22.39 -14.56
C ALA A 109 13.46 -23.78 -14.12
N GLY A 110 12.78 -24.48 -15.01
CA GLY A 110 12.28 -25.84 -14.77
C GLY A 110 11.18 -26.25 -15.74
N PRO A 111 10.77 -27.53 -15.73
CA PRO A 111 9.72 -28.03 -16.61
C PRO A 111 8.32 -27.56 -16.20
N SER A 112 8.11 -27.27 -14.91
CA SER A 112 6.82 -26.81 -14.39
C SER A 112 6.79 -25.29 -14.26
N ILE A 113 5.78 -24.68 -14.86
CA ILE A 113 5.48 -23.25 -14.75
C ILE A 113 4.56 -22.91 -13.57
N ARG A 114 4.09 -23.92 -12.81
CA ARG A 114 3.09 -23.73 -11.76
C ARG A 114 3.74 -23.15 -10.51
N ASN A 115 3.19 -22.06 -10.00
CA ASN A 115 3.56 -21.50 -8.70
C ASN A 115 2.30 -21.22 -7.86
N PRO A 116 2.12 -21.86 -6.69
CA PRO A 116 0.94 -21.67 -5.86
C PRO A 116 0.79 -20.25 -5.31
N LYS A 117 1.87 -19.46 -5.26
CA LYS A 117 1.85 -18.07 -4.79
C LYS A 117 1.20 -17.11 -5.80
N ALA A 118 1.15 -17.48 -7.08
CA ALA A 118 0.60 -16.64 -8.14
C ALA A 118 -0.93 -16.48 -8.09
N ARG A 119 -1.64 -17.29 -7.27
CA ARG A 119 -3.10 -17.20 -7.12
C ARG A 119 -3.56 -16.06 -6.24
N VAL A 120 -2.67 -15.52 -5.38
CA VAL A 120 -3.01 -14.52 -4.38
C VAL A 120 -3.33 -13.19 -5.06
N VAL A 121 -4.45 -12.58 -4.68
CA VAL A 121 -4.86 -11.25 -5.13
C VAL A 121 -5.06 -10.35 -3.92
N THR A 122 -4.51 -9.14 -3.97
CA THR A 122 -4.70 -8.12 -2.95
C THR A 122 -5.41 -6.93 -3.57
N LEU A 123 -6.54 -6.54 -2.98
CA LEU A 123 -7.28 -5.33 -3.34
C LEU A 123 -7.02 -4.27 -2.27
N ARG A 124 -6.63 -3.07 -2.68
CA ARG A 124 -6.54 -1.89 -1.82
C ARG A 124 -7.49 -0.80 -2.29
N VAL A 125 -8.18 -0.17 -1.34
CA VAL A 125 -9.06 0.97 -1.63
C VAL A 125 -9.09 1.92 -0.43
N LYS A 126 -9.05 3.23 -0.67
CA LYS A 126 -9.23 4.24 0.39
C LYS A 126 -10.72 4.39 0.72
N LEU A 127 -11.08 4.40 2.00
CA LEU A 127 -12.50 4.54 2.39
C LEU A 127 -13.06 5.92 2.02
N SER A 128 -12.24 6.96 2.01
CA SER A 128 -12.58 8.30 1.52
C SER A 128 -13.02 8.36 0.05
N SER A 129 -12.64 7.38 -0.77
CA SER A 129 -13.09 7.31 -2.18
C SER A 129 -14.45 6.66 -2.35
N LEU A 130 -14.95 5.97 -1.31
CA LEU A 130 -16.24 5.30 -1.34
C LEU A 130 -17.33 6.24 -0.83
N ASN A 131 -18.52 6.15 -1.44
CA ASN A 131 -19.68 6.91 -0.98
C ASN A 131 -20.26 6.26 0.28
N LEU A 132 -19.69 6.57 1.45
CA LEU A 132 -20.10 6.06 2.76
C LEU A 132 -20.50 7.23 3.65
N ASP A 133 -21.58 7.07 4.42
CA ASP A 133 -21.92 8.00 5.50
C ASP A 133 -21.17 7.63 6.80
N ASP A 134 -21.39 8.42 7.85
CA ASP A 134 -20.71 8.25 9.13
C ASP A 134 -21.03 6.89 9.79
N HIS A 135 -22.27 6.43 9.64
CA HIS A 135 -22.74 5.13 10.13
C HIS A 135 -22.06 3.98 9.37
N ALA A 136 -22.16 3.98 8.04
CA ALA A 136 -21.62 2.95 7.17
C ALA A 136 -20.10 2.88 7.27
N LYS A 137 -19.39 4.02 7.36
CA LYS A 137 -17.94 4.03 7.55
C LYS A 137 -17.55 3.36 8.88
N LYS A 138 -18.20 3.73 9.99
CA LYS A 138 -17.93 3.15 11.33
C LYS A 138 -18.28 1.67 11.38
N LYS A 139 -19.42 1.27 10.80
CA LYS A 139 -19.84 -0.14 10.71
C LYS A 139 -18.86 -0.96 9.86
N LEU A 140 -18.46 -0.44 8.69
CA LEU A 140 -17.51 -1.10 7.80
C LEU A 140 -16.16 -1.35 8.48
N ILE A 141 -15.62 -0.35 9.19
CA ILE A 141 -14.35 -0.47 9.93
C ILE A 141 -14.42 -1.61 10.96
N LYS A 142 -15.54 -1.74 11.69
CA LYS A 142 -15.74 -2.87 12.63
C LYS A 142 -15.86 -4.22 11.93
N LEU A 143 -16.52 -4.30 10.77
CA LEU A 143 -16.68 -5.54 10.01
C LEU A 143 -15.34 -6.06 9.44
N VAL A 144 -14.48 -5.16 8.97
CA VAL A 144 -13.21 -5.53 8.33
C VAL A 144 -12.08 -5.75 9.33
N GLY A 145 -12.15 -5.15 10.52
CA GLY A 145 -11.18 -5.32 11.60
C GLY A 145 -9.77 -4.88 11.20
N GLU A 146 -8.79 -5.75 11.42
CA GLU A 146 -7.36 -5.49 11.16
C GLU A 146 -7.00 -5.25 9.68
N ARG A 147 -7.94 -5.49 8.76
CA ARG A 147 -7.74 -5.24 7.32
C ARG A 147 -7.74 -3.76 6.95
N TYR A 148 -8.22 -2.90 7.84
CA TYR A 148 -8.25 -1.46 7.66
C TYR A 148 -7.16 -0.78 8.47
N CYS A 149 -6.40 0.10 7.81
CA CYS A 149 -5.37 0.90 8.44
C CYS A 149 -5.88 2.32 8.72
N LYS A 150 -6.03 2.69 10.01
CA LYS A 150 -6.53 4.02 10.42
C LYS A 150 -5.61 5.17 9.99
N THR A 151 -4.30 4.95 9.91
CA THR A 151 -3.34 6.01 9.57
C THR A 151 -3.32 6.35 8.09
N THR A 152 -3.57 5.38 7.21
CA THR A 152 -3.55 5.58 5.75
C THR A 152 -4.95 5.62 5.12
N ASP A 153 -6.02 5.36 5.89
CA ASP A 153 -7.41 5.24 5.42
C ASP A 153 -7.60 4.14 4.35
N VAL A 154 -6.70 3.14 4.30
CA VAL A 154 -6.71 2.06 3.30
C VAL A 154 -7.31 0.77 3.86
N LEU A 155 -8.31 0.23 3.16
CA LEU A 155 -8.82 -1.13 3.32
C LEU A 155 -8.04 -2.08 2.42
N THR A 156 -7.47 -3.16 3.00
CA THR A 156 -6.73 -4.19 2.27
C THR A 156 -7.44 -5.54 2.34
N ILE A 157 -7.96 -6.01 1.21
CA ILE A 157 -8.59 -7.34 1.07
C ILE A 157 -7.63 -8.28 0.36
N ARG A 158 -7.09 -9.25 1.10
CA ARG A 158 -6.23 -10.30 0.55
C ARG A 158 -7.03 -11.60 0.37
N THR A 159 -6.95 -12.19 -0.82
CA THR A 159 -7.68 -13.41 -1.19
C THR A 159 -6.75 -14.46 -1.78
N ASP A 160 -6.84 -15.69 -1.26
CA ASP A 160 -5.99 -16.81 -1.66
C ASP A 160 -6.70 -18.17 -1.61
N ARG A 161 -8.04 -18.15 -1.46
CA ARG A 161 -8.90 -19.33 -1.28
C ARG A 161 -9.04 -20.15 -2.56
N CYS A 162 -9.19 -19.50 -3.70
CA CYS A 162 -9.47 -20.16 -4.97
C CYS A 162 -8.16 -20.56 -5.68
N PRO A 163 -8.15 -21.64 -6.47
CA PRO A 163 -6.97 -22.06 -7.23
C PRO A 163 -6.52 -21.05 -8.28
N LEU A 164 -7.47 -20.38 -8.95
CA LEU A 164 -7.17 -19.44 -10.04
C LEU A 164 -7.16 -17.99 -9.56
N LYS A 165 -6.19 -17.21 -10.07
CA LYS A 165 -6.06 -15.76 -9.82
C LYS A 165 -7.35 -15.00 -10.15
N ARG A 166 -7.99 -15.31 -11.30
CA ARG A 166 -9.27 -14.71 -11.71
C ARG A 166 -10.38 -14.89 -10.67
N GLN A 167 -10.49 -16.10 -10.09
CA GLN A 167 -11.51 -16.38 -9.08
C GLN A 167 -11.27 -15.60 -7.79
N ASN A 168 -10.01 -15.47 -7.36
CA ASN A 168 -9.66 -14.66 -6.19
C ASN A 168 -9.92 -13.16 -6.45
N TYR A 169 -9.65 -12.67 -7.67
CA TYR A 169 -10.03 -11.31 -8.07
C TYR A 169 -11.55 -11.08 -7.99
N ASP A 170 -12.34 -11.95 -8.63
CA ASP A 170 -13.80 -11.86 -8.62
C ASP A 170 -14.34 -11.93 -7.17
N TYR A 171 -13.73 -12.78 -6.34
CA TYR A 171 -14.08 -12.90 -4.92
C TYR A 171 -13.70 -11.66 -4.09
N ALA A 172 -12.56 -11.03 -4.37
CA ALA A 172 -12.16 -9.78 -3.70
C ALA A 172 -13.15 -8.64 -4.01
N ILE A 173 -13.57 -8.51 -5.26
CA ILE A 173 -14.59 -7.55 -5.69
C ILE A 173 -15.95 -7.86 -5.08
N TYR A 174 -16.32 -9.14 -5.02
CA TYR A 174 -17.54 -9.58 -4.34
C TYR A 174 -17.53 -9.19 -2.86
N LEU A 175 -16.44 -9.45 -2.15
CA LEU A 175 -16.31 -9.08 -0.73
C LEU A 175 -16.44 -7.57 -0.53
N LEU A 176 -15.79 -6.77 -1.37
CA LEU A 176 -15.92 -5.31 -1.32
C LEU A 176 -17.38 -4.87 -1.51
N THR A 177 -18.07 -5.44 -2.50
CA THR A 177 -19.48 -5.13 -2.78
C THR A 177 -20.40 -5.48 -1.62
N VAL A 178 -20.25 -6.68 -1.04
CA VAL A 178 -21.07 -7.13 0.09
C VAL A 178 -20.80 -6.27 1.32
N LEU A 179 -19.53 -6.00 1.64
CA LEU A 179 -19.16 -5.15 2.76
C LEU A 179 -19.75 -3.74 2.61
N TYR A 180 -19.72 -3.17 1.41
CA TYR A 180 -20.35 -1.89 1.12
C TYR A 180 -21.86 -1.95 1.37
N HIS A 181 -22.60 -2.87 0.77
CA HIS A 181 -24.06 -2.94 0.96
C HIS A 181 -24.49 -3.27 2.40
N GLU A 182 -23.78 -4.16 3.10
CA GLU A 182 -24.08 -4.49 4.50
C GLU A 182 -23.74 -3.35 5.46
N SER A 183 -22.78 -2.49 5.10
CA SER A 183 -22.46 -1.30 5.91
C SER A 183 -23.60 -0.27 5.91
N TRP A 184 -24.39 -0.18 4.84
CA TRP A 184 -25.53 0.73 4.72
C TRP A 184 -26.80 0.25 5.42
N LYS A 185 -26.92 -1.05 5.70
CA LYS A 185 -28.07 -1.59 6.41
C LYS A 185 -27.95 -1.26 7.89
N THR A 186 -29.04 -0.83 8.53
CA THR A 186 -29.09 -0.67 9.99
C THR A 186 -30.00 -1.74 10.57
N GLU A 187 -29.43 -2.64 11.35
CA GLU A 187 -30.17 -3.71 12.01
C GLU A 187 -30.64 -3.30 13.42
N GLU A 188 -31.64 -3.99 13.97
CA GLU A 188 -32.24 -3.62 15.27
C GLU A 188 -31.24 -3.66 16.43
N TRP A 189 -30.33 -4.64 16.42
CA TRP A 189 -29.30 -4.82 17.44
C TRP A 189 -28.28 -3.69 17.46
N GLU A 190 -28.15 -2.89 16.39
CA GLU A 190 -27.24 -1.73 16.37
C GLU A 190 -27.69 -0.62 17.32
N LYS A 191 -28.97 -0.63 17.74
CA LYS A 191 -29.51 0.28 18.76
C LYS A 191 -29.03 -0.08 20.16
N GLU A 192 -28.60 -1.32 20.37
CA GLU A 192 -28.09 -1.81 21.66
C GLU A 192 -26.59 -1.51 21.85
N LYS A 193 -26.00 -0.70 20.96
CA LYS A 193 -24.59 -0.31 21.02
C LYS A 193 -24.26 0.39 22.34
N THR A 194 -23.28 -0.14 23.06
CA THR A 194 -22.84 0.42 24.34
C THR A 194 -21.80 1.52 24.16
N GLU A 195 -21.54 2.32 25.20
CA GLU A 195 -20.49 3.35 25.20
C GLU A 195 -19.09 2.75 24.97
N ALA A 196 -18.85 1.51 25.39
CA ALA A 196 -17.57 0.81 25.19
C ALA A 196 -17.32 0.44 23.71
N ASP A 197 -18.39 0.31 22.91
CA ASP A 197 -18.30 -0.02 21.48
C ASP A 197 -18.08 1.22 20.60
N MET A 198 -18.19 2.42 21.18
CA MET A 198 -17.97 3.67 20.48
C MET A 198 -16.47 3.87 20.22
N GLU A 199 -16.12 4.13 18.96
CA GLU A 199 -14.72 4.37 18.57
C GLU A 199 -14.27 5.80 18.85
N GLU A 200 -15.25 6.69 19.03
CA GLU A 200 -15.07 8.10 19.34
C GLU A 200 -15.85 8.39 20.61
N TYR A 201 -15.24 9.18 21.49
CA TYR A 201 -15.89 9.68 22.66
C TYR A 201 -16.92 10.75 22.29
N ILE A 202 -18.18 10.49 22.66
CA ILE A 202 -19.29 11.41 22.46
C ILE A 202 -19.63 12.03 23.82
N TRP A 203 -19.56 13.37 23.89
CA TRP A 203 -19.86 14.11 25.11
C TRP A 203 -21.31 13.95 25.60
N LYS A 204 -22.26 13.91 24.66
CA LYS A 204 -23.69 13.84 24.99
C LYS A 204 -24.04 12.54 25.68
N ASN A 205 -24.80 12.61 26.77
CA ASN A 205 -25.17 11.54 27.69
C ASN A 205 -24.00 10.87 28.43
N SER A 206 -22.80 11.44 28.35
CA SER A 206 -21.59 10.85 28.95
C SER A 206 -21.54 11.02 30.48
N PRO A 207 -20.69 10.23 31.17
CA PRO A 207 -20.42 10.44 32.59
C PRO A 207 -19.87 11.83 32.90
N SER A 208 -19.03 12.39 32.02
CA SER A 208 -18.47 13.73 32.24
C SER A 208 -19.53 14.83 32.16
N GLU A 209 -20.52 14.69 31.28
CA GLU A 209 -21.67 15.62 31.22
C GLU A 209 -22.52 15.54 32.49
N LYS A 210 -22.79 14.33 32.99
CA LYS A 210 -23.55 14.14 34.23
C LYS A 210 -22.82 14.76 35.43
N ASN A 211 -21.52 14.50 35.55
CA ASN A 211 -20.70 15.00 36.67
C ASN A 211 -20.59 16.53 36.67
N ILE A 212 -20.43 17.16 35.50
CA ILE A 212 -20.33 18.63 35.45
C ILE A 212 -21.68 19.29 35.74
N LEU A 213 -22.78 18.73 35.24
CA LEU A 213 -24.13 19.22 35.55
C LEU A 213 -24.40 19.15 37.05
N GLU A 214 -24.05 18.03 37.69
CA GLU A 214 -24.18 17.88 39.15
C GLU A 214 -23.32 18.89 39.91
N THR A 215 -22.08 19.10 39.48
CA THR A 215 -21.16 20.07 40.10
C THR A 215 -21.68 21.51 39.98
N LEU A 216 -22.15 21.90 38.79
CA LEU A 216 -22.69 23.25 38.56
C LEU A 216 -24.00 23.47 39.35
N LEU A 217 -24.85 22.44 39.47
CA LEU A 217 -26.03 22.49 40.32
C LEU A 217 -25.67 22.75 41.79
N GLN A 218 -24.64 22.08 42.30
CA GLN A 218 -24.17 22.30 43.68
C GLN A 218 -23.58 23.70 43.88
N ILE A 219 -22.81 24.22 42.92
CA ILE A 219 -22.28 25.59 42.95
C ILE A 219 -23.42 26.61 42.98
N LYS A 220 -24.44 26.45 42.14
CA LYS A 220 -25.61 27.34 42.10
C LYS A 220 -26.44 27.28 43.37
N ALA A 221 -26.60 26.09 43.96
CA ALA A 221 -27.25 25.90 45.25
C ALA A 221 -26.48 26.62 46.38
N ALA A 222 -25.15 26.53 46.38
CA ALA A 222 -24.29 27.26 47.34
C ALA A 222 -24.39 28.79 47.15
N GLU A 223 -24.55 29.25 45.92
CA GLU A 223 -24.73 30.67 45.56
C GLU A 223 -26.15 31.21 45.77
N LYS A 224 -27.10 30.39 46.28
CA LYS A 224 -28.53 30.72 46.47
C LYS A 224 -29.26 31.20 45.21
N ASN A 225 -28.77 30.84 44.02
CA ASN A 225 -29.46 31.10 42.75
C ASN A 225 -30.33 29.89 42.38
N LEU A 226 -31.66 30.05 42.45
CA LEU A 226 -32.66 28.98 42.32
C LEU A 226 -33.19 28.75 40.89
N GLU A 227 -32.85 29.62 39.93
CA GLU A 227 -33.19 29.42 38.53
C GLU A 227 -32.12 28.57 37.86
N VAL A 228 -32.41 27.28 37.70
CA VAL A 228 -31.49 26.36 37.03
C VAL A 228 -32.21 25.63 35.92
N ASN A 229 -31.96 26.05 34.68
CA ASN A 229 -32.30 25.27 33.51
C ASN A 229 -31.06 24.51 33.01
N LYS A 230 -31.20 23.20 32.75
CA LYS A 230 -30.10 22.35 32.24
C LYS A 230 -29.56 22.86 30.91
N GLU A 231 -30.45 23.37 30.07
CA GLU A 231 -30.10 23.90 28.75
C GLU A 231 -29.27 25.19 28.85
N GLU A 232 -29.54 26.02 29.87
CA GLU A 232 -28.82 27.26 30.10
C GLU A 232 -27.41 27.00 30.65
N LEU A 233 -27.26 26.01 31.53
CA LEU A 233 -25.94 25.58 32.02
C LEU A 233 -25.08 24.93 30.94
N LEU A 234 -25.68 24.15 30.03
CA LEU A 234 -24.95 23.50 28.92
C LEU A 234 -24.59 24.49 27.80
N GLY A 235 -25.32 25.61 27.70
CA GLY A 235 -25.10 26.66 26.70
C GLY A 235 -24.03 27.68 27.08
N THR A 236 -23.43 27.60 28.27
CA THR A 236 -22.38 28.53 28.67
C THR A 236 -21.07 28.25 27.94
N LYS A 237 -20.29 29.32 27.69
CA LYS A 237 -19.01 29.21 27.00
C LYS A 237 -18.01 28.34 27.75
N GLU A 238 -18.06 28.38 29.09
CA GLU A 238 -17.15 27.59 29.93
C GLU A 238 -17.39 26.08 29.78
N VAL A 239 -18.66 25.65 29.66
CA VAL A 239 -19.01 24.23 29.45
C VAL A 239 -18.68 23.80 28.02
N GLU A 240 -18.85 24.69 27.04
CA GLU A 240 -18.46 24.40 25.66
C GLU A 240 -16.95 24.21 25.51
N ASP A 241 -16.14 25.07 26.15
CA ASP A 241 -14.68 24.96 26.17
C ASP A 241 -14.24 23.65 26.82
N TYR A 242 -14.82 23.32 27.98
CA TYR A 242 -14.53 22.05 28.67
C TYR A 242 -14.92 20.83 27.84
N LYS A 243 -16.09 20.85 27.20
CA LYS A 243 -16.52 19.79 26.28
C LYS A 243 -15.50 19.58 25.16
N LYS A 244 -15.02 20.66 24.53
CA LYS A 244 -14.00 20.57 23.46
C LYS A 244 -12.71 19.93 24.00
N CYS A 245 -12.23 20.36 25.16
CA CYS A 245 -11.04 19.80 25.79
C CYS A 245 -11.19 18.31 26.13
N VAL A 246 -12.33 17.89 26.68
CA VAL A 246 -12.56 16.47 27.01
C VAL A 246 -12.62 15.60 25.76
N VAL A 247 -13.28 16.08 24.70
CA VAL A 247 -13.39 15.35 23.44
C VAL A 247 -12.02 15.21 22.76
N SER A 248 -11.23 16.29 22.70
CA SER A 248 -9.85 16.24 22.18
C SER A 248 -9.00 15.28 23.02
N LEU A 249 -9.03 15.39 24.35
CA LEU A 249 -8.28 14.51 25.24
C LEU A 249 -8.63 13.03 25.04
N LYS A 250 -9.91 12.69 24.86
CA LYS A 250 -10.35 11.30 24.68
C LYS A 250 -10.12 10.75 23.27
N ASN A 251 -10.18 11.57 22.23
CA ASN A 251 -10.08 11.11 20.84
C ASN A 251 -8.68 11.26 20.25
N GLU A 252 -7.99 12.36 20.53
CA GLU A 252 -6.65 12.67 20.02
C GLU A 252 -5.55 12.09 20.92
N GLY A 253 -5.86 11.91 22.21
CA GLY A 253 -4.99 11.30 23.21
C GLY A 253 -4.37 12.27 24.21
N ASP A 254 -3.54 11.71 25.10
CA ASP A 254 -2.94 12.42 26.21
C ASP A 254 -1.64 13.13 25.79
N ASN A 255 -1.70 14.46 25.64
CA ASN A 255 -0.57 15.33 25.35
C ASN A 255 -0.47 16.44 26.41
N GLU A 256 0.71 17.04 26.58
CA GLU A 256 0.89 18.14 27.55
C GLU A 256 -0.02 19.35 27.26
N GLU A 257 -0.23 19.63 25.97
CA GLU A 257 -1.14 20.68 25.51
C GLU A 257 -2.60 20.37 25.83
N THR A 258 -3.08 19.14 25.56
CA THR A 258 -4.47 18.75 25.81
C THR A 258 -4.79 18.75 27.31
N LEU A 259 -3.84 18.30 28.14
CA LEU A 259 -3.94 18.35 29.61
C LEU A 259 -3.93 19.79 30.15
N SER A 260 -3.08 20.65 29.60
CA SER A 260 -3.01 22.07 30.00
C SER A 260 -4.30 22.82 29.65
N GLN A 261 -4.84 22.61 28.45
CA GLN A 261 -6.12 23.19 28.04
C GLN A 261 -7.27 22.68 28.90
N TYR A 262 -7.30 21.36 29.18
CA TYR A 262 -8.28 20.77 30.08
C TYR A 262 -8.20 21.41 31.47
N LYS A 263 -7.01 21.55 32.06
CA LYS A 263 -6.80 22.20 33.36
C LYS A 263 -7.34 23.63 33.39
N GLU A 264 -7.02 24.44 32.39
CA GLU A 264 -7.49 25.83 32.31
C GLU A 264 -9.01 25.92 32.12
N SER A 265 -9.62 25.01 31.36
CA SER A 265 -11.08 24.94 31.22
C SER A 265 -11.78 24.61 32.55
N VAL A 266 -11.23 23.66 33.32
CA VAL A 266 -11.77 23.26 34.63
C VAL A 266 -11.59 24.36 35.68
N LYS A 267 -10.45 25.07 35.68
CA LYS A 267 -10.22 26.21 36.57
C LYS A 267 -11.27 27.29 36.39
N LYS A 268 -11.58 27.65 35.14
CA LYS A 268 -12.62 28.63 34.81
C LYS A 268 -14.00 28.17 35.31
N LEU A 269 -14.33 26.90 35.12
CA LEU A 269 -15.60 26.30 35.58
C LEU A 269 -15.76 26.33 37.10
N LEU A 270 -14.71 25.99 37.84
CA LEU A 270 -14.74 25.92 39.30
C LEU A 270 -14.42 27.26 39.98
N LYS A 271 -14.20 28.33 39.21
CA LYS A 271 -13.81 29.67 39.69
C LYS A 271 -12.53 29.64 40.56
N LEU A 272 -11.60 28.75 40.22
CA LEU A 272 -10.30 28.65 40.87
C LEU A 272 -9.29 29.51 40.09
N MET A 273 -8.67 30.47 40.78
CA MET A 273 -7.61 31.33 40.25
C MET A 273 -6.30 30.51 40.11
#